data_AF-A0A537XEF5-F1
#
_entry.id   AF-A0A537XEF5-F1
#
_cell.length_a   1.000
_cell.length_b   1.000
_cell.length_c   1.000
_cell.angle_alpha   90.00
_cell.angle_beta   90.00
_cell.angle_gamma   90.00
#
_symmetry.space_group_name_H-M   'P 1'
#
loop_
_entity.id
_entity.type
_entity.pdbx_description
1 polymer ?
#
loop_
_entity_poly.entity_id
_entity_poly.type
_entity_poly.pdbx_seq_one_letter_code
_entity_poly.pdbx_strand_id
1 'polypeptide(L)'
;MPPVSHPIPRFAAEPPQEPLPYGRFAERLRAEFLQACLRIDTEGEELGEPGDIAWFPERSWHGRTYVPASARTSAGLEVLGFVGYLPDTEGGEPSEFFARADFTADLAERNPDWTMDLGDDVIGRWRGESGEVAAMTLVWGRALVRDGVIATAELAGEVVDQCPLDEERFTLIAPDDYRGDFLEIRLWDRGGRELARESLYAEDEEDEEDGGEDAD
;
A
#
# COMPACT_ATOMS: atom_id res chain seq x y z
N MET A 1 27.62 14.36 11.05
CA MET A 1 26.56 13.35 11.14
C MET A 1 27.16 12.11 11.77
N PRO A 2 26.66 11.65 12.92
CA PRO A 2 27.02 10.33 13.43
C PRO A 2 26.48 9.24 12.50
N PRO A 3 27.04 8.02 12.52
CA PRO A 3 26.47 6.86 11.86
C PRO A 3 25.04 6.59 12.34
N VAL A 4 24.19 6.09 11.45
CA VAL A 4 22.85 5.59 11.79
C VAL A 4 22.96 4.15 12.32
N SER A 5 22.16 3.81 13.33
CA SER A 5 22.13 2.47 13.93
C SER A 5 21.43 1.43 13.07
N HIS A 6 20.46 1.87 12.25
CA HIS A 6 19.67 1.05 11.35
C HIS A 6 19.82 1.61 9.93
N PRO A 7 20.83 1.16 9.16
CA PRO A 7 20.93 1.56 7.77
C PRO A 7 19.77 0.91 6.99
N ILE A 8 18.78 1.71 6.63
CA ILE A 8 17.58 1.32 5.90
C ILE A 8 17.48 2.23 4.66
N PRO A 9 17.11 1.71 3.47
CA PRO A 9 16.96 2.54 2.30
C PRO A 9 15.78 3.51 2.50
N ARG A 10 16.05 4.80 2.34
CA ARG A 10 15.04 5.87 2.38
C ARG A 10 14.80 6.36 0.97
N PHE A 11 13.52 6.56 0.64
CA PHE A 11 13.03 7.02 -0.64
C PHE A 11 13.57 6.17 -1.80
N ALA A 12 13.48 4.84 -1.62
CA ALA A 12 13.94 3.87 -2.60
C ALA A 12 13.11 3.87 -3.89
N ALA A 13 11.85 4.31 -3.77
CA ALA A 13 10.90 4.39 -4.87
C ALA A 13 10.96 5.75 -5.55
N GLU A 14 10.79 5.75 -6.85
CA GLU A 14 10.56 6.98 -7.60
C GLU A 14 9.15 7.52 -7.27
N PRO A 15 8.97 8.85 -7.20
CA PRO A 15 7.65 9.44 -7.03
C PRO A 15 6.78 9.17 -8.27
N PRO A 16 5.44 9.33 -8.17
CA PRO A 16 4.57 9.28 -9.34
C PRO A 16 5.06 10.22 -10.45
N GLN A 17 5.11 9.75 -11.70
CA GLN A 17 5.55 10.56 -12.85
C GLN A 17 4.36 11.05 -13.68
N GLU A 18 3.33 10.21 -13.81
CA GLU A 18 2.12 10.50 -14.56
C GLU A 18 0.90 10.74 -13.64
N PRO A 19 -0.13 11.47 -14.11
CA PRO A 19 -1.40 11.57 -13.38
C PRO A 19 -2.11 10.21 -13.34
N LEU A 20 -3.20 10.14 -12.57
CA LEU A 20 -4.03 8.94 -12.50
C LEU A 20 -4.43 8.43 -13.90
N PRO A 21 -4.50 7.10 -14.11
CA PRO A 21 -4.76 6.50 -15.42
C PRO A 21 -6.02 7.04 -16.10
N TYR A 22 -5.90 7.35 -17.39
CA TYR A 22 -7.03 7.77 -18.23
C TYR A 22 -6.94 7.23 -19.66
N GLY A 23 -8.05 7.36 -20.41
CA GLY A 23 -8.12 7.01 -21.83
C GLY A 23 -7.72 5.56 -22.12
N ARG A 24 -6.99 5.33 -23.22
CA ARG A 24 -6.60 3.98 -23.66
C ARG A 24 -5.69 3.26 -22.68
N PHE A 25 -4.89 4.00 -21.93
CA PHE A 25 -3.99 3.41 -20.94
C PHE A 25 -4.79 2.87 -19.76
N ALA A 26 -5.76 3.63 -19.24
CA ALA A 26 -6.70 3.12 -18.23
C ALA A 26 -7.45 1.87 -18.68
N GLU A 27 -7.89 1.80 -19.94
CA GLU A 27 -8.54 0.59 -20.47
C GLU A 27 -7.61 -0.62 -20.49
N ARG A 28 -6.31 -0.41 -20.78
CA ARG A 28 -5.31 -1.48 -20.74
C ARG A 28 -5.09 -1.97 -19.31
N LEU A 29 -4.90 -1.06 -18.35
CA LEU A 29 -4.75 -1.42 -16.93
C LEU A 29 -5.99 -2.11 -16.39
N ARG A 30 -7.19 -1.60 -16.72
CA ARG A 30 -8.47 -2.21 -16.37
C ARG A 30 -8.54 -3.66 -16.85
N ALA A 31 -8.16 -3.92 -18.11
CA ALA A 31 -8.18 -5.28 -18.64
C ALA A 31 -7.27 -6.22 -17.83
N GLU A 32 -6.04 -5.80 -17.51
CA GLU A 32 -5.10 -6.61 -16.73
C GLU A 32 -5.59 -6.86 -15.29
N PHE A 33 -6.10 -5.82 -14.62
CA PHE A 33 -6.63 -5.92 -13.26
C PHE A 33 -7.85 -6.83 -13.18
N LEU A 34 -8.83 -6.67 -14.07
CA LEU A 34 -10.02 -7.53 -14.10
C LEU A 34 -9.67 -8.98 -14.44
N GLN A 35 -8.66 -9.21 -15.30
CA GLN A 35 -8.15 -10.56 -15.54
C GLN A 35 -7.49 -11.18 -14.31
N ALA A 36 -6.85 -10.39 -13.44
CA ALA A 36 -6.38 -10.87 -12.15
C ALA A 36 -7.52 -11.16 -11.18
N CYS A 37 -8.56 -10.32 -11.13
CA CYS A 37 -9.74 -10.53 -10.29
C CYS A 37 -10.43 -11.88 -10.60
N LEU A 38 -10.48 -12.27 -11.88
CA LEU A 38 -11.03 -13.57 -12.29
C LEU A 38 -10.24 -14.79 -11.81
N ARG A 39 -9.01 -14.59 -11.30
CA ARG A 39 -8.10 -15.65 -10.82
C ARG A 39 -8.00 -15.69 -9.30
N ILE A 40 -8.69 -14.81 -8.59
CA ILE A 40 -8.75 -14.81 -7.13
C ILE A 40 -9.26 -16.18 -6.64
N ASP A 41 -8.58 -16.75 -5.67
CA ASP A 41 -9.12 -17.89 -4.92
C ASP A 41 -10.11 -17.34 -3.90
N THR A 42 -11.41 -17.60 -4.11
CA THR A 42 -12.47 -16.99 -3.30
C THR A 42 -12.83 -17.83 -2.09
N GLU A 43 -12.20 -19.00 -1.93
CA GLU A 43 -12.55 -19.98 -0.90
C GLU A 43 -14.06 -20.36 -0.86
N GLY A 44 -14.78 -20.13 -1.97
CA GLY A 44 -16.22 -20.38 -2.10
C GLY A 44 -17.11 -19.14 -1.97
N GLU A 45 -16.54 -17.96 -1.71
CA GLU A 45 -17.27 -16.69 -1.71
C GLU A 45 -17.66 -16.25 -3.13
N GLU A 46 -18.83 -15.62 -3.25
CA GLU A 46 -19.31 -15.05 -4.52
C GLU A 46 -18.91 -13.57 -4.60
N LEU A 47 -17.86 -13.27 -5.38
CA LEU A 47 -17.36 -11.89 -5.49
C LEU A 47 -18.34 -10.94 -6.17
N GLY A 48 -19.23 -11.43 -7.05
CA GLY A 48 -20.06 -10.59 -7.90
C GLY A 48 -19.27 -9.87 -9.00
N GLU A 49 -19.87 -8.82 -9.59
CA GLU A 49 -19.26 -8.02 -10.65
C GLU A 49 -18.53 -6.80 -10.07
N PRO A 50 -17.23 -6.59 -10.38
CA PRO A 50 -16.53 -5.37 -10.01
C PRO A 50 -17.12 -4.13 -10.69
N GLY A 51 -17.29 -3.05 -9.92
CA GLY A 51 -17.77 -1.76 -10.40
C GLY A 51 -16.69 -0.87 -11.03
N ASP A 52 -16.83 0.44 -10.81
CA ASP A 52 -15.82 1.42 -11.23
C ASP A 52 -14.52 1.23 -10.45
N ILE A 53 -13.40 1.25 -11.16
CA ILE A 53 -12.07 1.09 -10.58
C ILE A 53 -11.56 2.44 -10.10
N ALA A 54 -11.24 2.52 -8.81
CA ALA A 54 -10.47 3.59 -8.21
C ALA A 54 -8.98 3.28 -8.40
N TRP A 55 -8.29 4.08 -9.22
CA TRP A 55 -6.84 3.99 -9.38
C TRP A 55 -6.13 4.85 -8.34
N PHE A 56 -4.97 4.40 -7.90
CA PHE A 56 -4.08 5.13 -7.00
C PHE A 56 -2.88 5.68 -7.77
N PRO A 57 -2.16 6.69 -7.25
CA PRO A 57 -0.94 7.20 -7.88
C PRO A 57 0.05 6.07 -8.18
N GLU A 58 0.72 6.13 -9.33
CA GLU A 58 1.72 5.13 -9.66
C GLU A 58 2.99 5.28 -8.80
N ARG A 59 3.71 4.19 -8.59
CA ARG A 59 5.05 4.20 -7.99
C ARG A 59 5.98 3.29 -8.73
N SER A 60 7.24 3.71 -8.86
CA SER A 60 8.25 2.88 -9.53
C SER A 60 9.34 2.44 -8.57
N TRP A 61 9.67 1.16 -8.61
CA TRP A 61 10.77 0.58 -7.85
C TRP A 61 11.41 -0.55 -8.65
N HIS A 62 12.74 -0.57 -8.65
CA HIS A 62 13.54 -1.60 -9.32
C HIS A 62 13.20 -1.76 -10.83
N GLY A 63 13.00 -0.64 -11.52
CA GLY A 63 12.73 -0.60 -12.96
C GLY A 63 11.32 -1.04 -13.35
N ARG A 64 10.40 -1.22 -12.40
CA ARG A 64 8.98 -1.49 -12.64
C ARG A 64 8.12 -0.41 -12.03
N THR A 65 6.99 -0.15 -12.68
CA THR A 65 5.95 0.75 -12.20
C THR A 65 4.75 -0.06 -11.76
N TYR A 66 4.16 0.34 -10.64
CA TYR A 66 3.03 -0.30 -9.99
C TYR A 66 1.90 0.71 -9.86
N VAL A 67 0.71 0.33 -10.31
CA VAL A 67 -0.49 1.16 -10.26
C VAL A 67 -1.55 0.39 -9.45
N PRO A 68 -1.73 0.72 -8.16
CA PRO A 68 -2.75 0.09 -7.34
C PRO A 68 -4.16 0.46 -7.79
N ALA A 69 -5.10 -0.43 -7.49
CA ALA A 69 -6.49 -0.31 -7.88
C ALA A 69 -7.40 -0.98 -6.85
N SER A 70 -8.59 -0.42 -6.66
CA SER A 70 -9.68 -1.13 -5.98
C SER A 70 -11.03 -0.87 -6.66
N ALA A 71 -11.99 -1.77 -6.43
CA ALA A 71 -13.37 -1.63 -6.90
C ALA A 71 -14.34 -2.34 -5.96
N ARG A 72 -15.43 -1.67 -5.59
CA ARG A 72 -16.59 -2.30 -4.93
C ARG A 72 -17.23 -3.29 -5.89
N THR A 73 -17.66 -4.43 -5.39
CA THR A 73 -18.37 -5.44 -6.17
C THR A 73 -19.88 -5.41 -5.93
N SER A 74 -20.65 -6.00 -6.84
CA SER A 74 -22.10 -6.15 -6.68
C SER A 74 -22.51 -7.01 -5.48
N ALA A 75 -21.60 -7.82 -4.93
CA ALA A 75 -21.82 -8.63 -3.74
C ALA A 75 -21.55 -7.86 -2.42
N GLY A 76 -21.12 -6.60 -2.49
CA GLY A 76 -20.80 -5.81 -1.30
C GLY A 76 -19.46 -6.17 -0.67
N LEU A 77 -18.52 -6.66 -1.50
CA LEU A 77 -17.11 -6.85 -1.20
C LEU A 77 -16.28 -5.79 -1.94
N GLU A 78 -14.97 -5.80 -1.73
CA GLU A 78 -14.01 -5.04 -2.52
C GLU A 78 -12.98 -5.97 -3.14
N VAL A 79 -12.70 -5.77 -4.42
CA VAL A 79 -11.48 -6.31 -5.05
C VAL A 79 -10.42 -5.24 -5.03
N LEU A 80 -9.19 -5.61 -4.67
CA LEU A 80 -8.05 -4.70 -4.54
C LEU A 80 -6.77 -5.36 -5.04
N GLY A 81 -5.78 -4.56 -5.37
CA GLY A 81 -4.46 -5.04 -5.79
C GLY A 81 -3.77 -4.01 -6.68
N PHE A 82 -3.02 -4.47 -7.68
CA PHE A 82 -2.28 -3.57 -8.56
C PHE A 82 -1.98 -4.18 -9.93
N VAL A 83 -1.67 -3.31 -10.88
CA VAL A 83 -1.06 -3.66 -12.16
C VAL A 83 0.38 -3.19 -12.17
N GLY A 84 1.31 -4.09 -12.48
CA GLY A 84 2.73 -3.79 -12.64
C GLY A 84 3.16 -3.88 -14.10
N TYR A 85 4.08 -3.02 -14.54
CA TYR A 85 4.65 -3.05 -15.89
C TYR A 85 6.10 -2.53 -15.91
N LEU A 86 6.81 -2.79 -17.01
CA LEU A 86 8.06 -2.10 -17.31
C LEU A 86 7.72 -0.75 -17.98
N PRO A 87 8.08 0.39 -17.36
CA PRO A 87 7.95 1.68 -18.00
C PRO A 87 8.93 1.73 -19.18
N ASP A 88 8.58 2.52 -20.17
CA ASP A 88 9.49 2.76 -21.27
C ASP A 88 10.56 3.79 -20.89
N THR A 89 11.78 3.62 -21.40
CA THR A 89 12.92 4.51 -21.13
C THR A 89 13.25 5.43 -22.31
N GLU A 90 12.63 5.28 -23.49
CA GLU A 90 13.04 5.96 -24.74
C GLU A 90 11.88 6.44 -25.67
N GLY A 91 10.68 6.70 -25.16
CA GLY A 91 9.50 7.17 -25.90
C GLY A 91 8.60 6.09 -26.56
N GLY A 92 8.75 4.82 -26.18
CA GLY A 92 7.91 3.68 -26.56
C GLY A 92 6.67 3.43 -25.67
N GLU A 93 6.01 2.28 -25.88
CA GLU A 93 4.84 1.86 -25.10
C GLU A 93 5.25 0.99 -23.89
N PRO A 94 4.59 1.11 -22.73
CA PRO A 94 4.83 0.23 -21.59
C PRO A 94 4.64 -1.26 -21.95
N SER A 95 5.36 -2.14 -21.26
CA SER A 95 5.40 -3.57 -21.59
C SER A 95 5.46 -4.47 -20.36
N GLU A 96 5.43 -5.79 -20.57
CA GLU A 96 5.50 -6.80 -19.49
C GLU A 96 4.49 -6.57 -18.35
N PHE A 97 3.25 -6.30 -18.74
CA PHE A 97 2.16 -6.15 -17.79
C PHE A 97 1.93 -7.46 -17.02
N PHE A 98 1.69 -7.30 -15.73
CA PHE A 98 1.14 -8.32 -14.85
C PHE A 98 0.23 -7.65 -13.82
N ALA A 99 -0.63 -8.43 -13.17
CA ALA A 99 -1.49 -7.92 -12.12
C ALA A 99 -1.66 -8.94 -11.02
N ARG A 100 -1.76 -8.43 -9.78
CA ARG A 100 -2.19 -9.18 -8.59
C ARG A 100 -3.48 -8.55 -8.10
N ALA A 101 -4.38 -9.40 -7.63
CA ALA A 101 -5.63 -8.97 -7.06
C ALA A 101 -6.01 -9.95 -5.95
N ASP A 102 -6.67 -9.40 -4.93
CA ASP A 102 -7.32 -10.11 -3.85
C ASP A 102 -8.68 -9.46 -3.58
N PHE A 103 -9.41 -9.94 -2.58
CA PHE A 103 -10.67 -9.36 -2.14
C PHE A 103 -10.73 -9.24 -0.62
N THR A 104 -11.57 -8.32 -0.15
CA THR A 104 -11.85 -8.15 1.27
C THR A 104 -13.32 -7.84 1.54
N ALA A 105 -13.79 -8.26 2.71
CA ALA A 105 -15.07 -7.88 3.29
C ALA A 105 -14.94 -6.71 4.28
N ASP A 106 -13.72 -6.33 4.65
CA ASP A 106 -13.42 -5.25 5.57
C ASP A 106 -13.41 -3.94 4.79
N LEU A 107 -14.47 -3.16 5.00
CA LEU A 107 -14.71 -1.94 4.24
C LEU A 107 -14.70 -0.76 5.19
N ALA A 108 -14.18 0.39 4.74
CA ALA A 108 -14.21 1.63 5.50
C ALA A 108 -15.61 2.01 6.02
N GLU A 109 -16.70 1.71 5.30
CA GLU A 109 -18.05 2.01 5.77
C GLU A 109 -18.52 1.11 6.93
N ARG A 110 -17.84 -0.02 7.15
CA ARG A 110 -18.10 -0.96 8.26
C ARG A 110 -17.16 -0.74 9.45
N ASN A 111 -16.09 0.01 9.26
CA ASN A 111 -15.06 0.32 10.25
C ASN A 111 -14.93 1.85 10.42
N PRO A 112 -15.87 2.50 11.13
CA PRO A 112 -15.96 3.96 11.20
C PRO A 112 -14.85 4.62 12.03
N ASP A 113 -14.10 3.83 12.78
CA ASP A 113 -12.93 4.20 13.57
C ASP A 113 -11.66 4.32 12.73
N TRP A 114 -11.62 3.68 11.55
CA TRP A 114 -10.49 3.79 10.64
C TRP A 114 -10.28 5.21 10.15
N THR A 115 -9.02 5.64 10.14
CA THR A 115 -8.63 6.96 9.63
C THR A 115 -8.02 6.89 8.23
N MET A 116 -7.54 5.71 7.84
CA MET A 116 -7.12 5.36 6.50
C MET A 116 -7.66 4.00 6.10
N ASP A 117 -7.94 3.84 4.81
CA ASP A 117 -8.30 2.59 4.17
C ASP A 117 -7.06 2.10 3.42
N LEU A 118 -6.36 1.11 3.97
CA LEU A 118 -5.03 0.66 3.52
C LEU A 118 -5.10 -0.72 2.86
N GLY A 119 -4.28 -0.91 1.82
CA GLY A 119 -3.95 -2.22 1.27
C GLY A 119 -2.47 -2.29 0.95
N ASP A 120 -1.93 -3.50 0.96
CA ASP A 120 -0.53 -3.74 0.68
C ASP A 120 -0.27 -5.05 -0.09
N ASP A 121 0.92 -5.16 -0.68
CA ASP A 121 1.43 -6.40 -1.25
C ASP A 121 2.98 -6.37 -1.28
N VAL A 122 3.61 -7.50 -0.99
CA VAL A 122 5.07 -7.65 -1.09
C VAL A 122 5.51 -7.81 -2.56
N ILE A 123 6.15 -6.77 -3.08
CA ILE A 123 6.63 -6.71 -4.47
C ILE A 123 8.11 -7.10 -4.63
N GLY A 124 8.84 -7.22 -3.54
CA GLY A 124 10.24 -7.58 -3.58
C GLY A 124 10.88 -7.75 -2.21
N ARG A 125 12.21 -7.69 -2.19
CA ARG A 125 13.02 -7.84 -0.97
C ARG A 125 14.28 -7.00 -1.06
N TRP A 126 14.64 -6.38 0.04
CA TRP A 126 15.90 -5.65 0.21
C TRP A 126 16.78 -6.37 1.24
N ARG A 127 18.08 -6.48 0.96
CA ARG A 127 19.03 -7.17 1.84
C ARG A 127 19.75 -6.15 2.71
N GLY A 128 19.56 -6.29 4.01
CA GLY A 128 20.27 -5.55 5.04
C GLY A 128 21.56 -6.23 5.48
N GLU A 129 22.09 -5.75 6.60
CA GLU A 129 23.32 -6.27 7.19
C GLU A 129 23.11 -7.62 7.86
N SER A 130 24.19 -8.38 8.08
CA SER A 130 24.17 -9.65 8.81
C SER A 130 23.20 -10.72 8.30
N GLY A 131 22.72 -10.59 7.06
CA GLY A 131 21.76 -11.51 6.44
C GLY A 131 20.30 -11.15 6.67
N GLU A 132 20.01 -10.06 7.38
CA GLU A 132 18.65 -9.51 7.54
C GLU A 132 18.06 -9.13 6.19
N VAL A 133 16.75 -9.32 6.03
CA VAL A 133 16.03 -9.04 4.78
C VAL A 133 14.75 -8.31 5.15
N ALA A 134 14.51 -7.16 4.52
CA ALA A 134 13.23 -6.48 4.57
C ALA A 134 12.35 -6.92 3.39
N ALA A 135 11.05 -7.06 3.62
CA ALA A 135 10.09 -7.11 2.53
C ALA A 135 10.02 -5.73 1.87
N MET A 136 10.05 -5.66 0.54
CA MET A 136 9.74 -4.40 -0.14
C MET A 136 8.24 -4.42 -0.44
N THR A 137 7.52 -3.60 0.29
CA THR A 137 6.06 -3.60 0.34
C THR A 137 5.52 -2.42 -0.44
N LEU A 138 4.62 -2.69 -1.37
CA LEU A 138 3.78 -1.68 -2.01
C LEU A 138 2.59 -1.44 -1.10
N VAL A 139 2.40 -0.20 -0.65
CA VAL A 139 1.27 0.21 0.18
C VAL A 139 0.45 1.23 -0.60
N TRP A 140 -0.85 1.08 -0.64
CA TRP A 140 -1.76 2.08 -1.17
C TRP A 140 -2.85 2.37 -0.16
N GLY A 141 -3.37 3.59 -0.19
CA GLY A 141 -4.40 3.95 0.75
C GLY A 141 -5.22 5.16 0.36
N ARG A 142 -6.39 5.25 0.99
CA ARG A 142 -7.31 6.39 0.89
C ARG A 142 -7.46 7.02 2.26
N ALA A 143 -7.28 8.33 2.34
CA ALA A 143 -7.56 9.08 3.55
C ALA A 143 -9.08 9.12 3.83
N LEU A 144 -9.47 8.74 5.04
CA LEU A 144 -10.87 8.82 5.52
C LEU A 144 -11.11 10.08 6.36
N VAL A 145 -10.03 10.76 6.75
CA VAL A 145 -10.04 12.07 7.40
C VAL A 145 -9.77 13.21 6.41
N ARG A 146 -10.26 14.41 6.72
CA ARG A 146 -10.13 15.58 5.85
C ARG A 146 -8.75 16.23 5.96
N ASP A 147 -8.42 17.04 4.97
CA ASP A 147 -7.26 17.95 4.93
C ASP A 147 -5.87 17.28 4.83
N GLY A 148 -5.82 15.95 4.69
CA GLY A 148 -4.59 15.21 4.37
C GLY A 148 -4.03 15.62 3.01
N VAL A 149 -2.71 15.80 2.95
CA VAL A 149 -2.01 16.18 1.70
C VAL A 149 -0.78 15.36 1.41
N ILE A 150 -0.16 14.74 2.42
CA ILE A 150 1.00 13.86 2.27
C ILE A 150 0.79 12.63 3.16
N ALA A 151 1.08 11.45 2.63
CA ALA A 151 1.27 10.23 3.39
C ALA A 151 2.78 9.93 3.53
N THR A 152 3.19 9.44 4.70
CA THR A 152 4.54 8.92 4.94
C THR A 152 4.49 7.44 5.31
N ALA A 153 5.48 6.68 4.85
CA ALA A 153 5.82 5.37 5.40
C ALA A 153 6.99 5.57 6.37
N GLU A 154 6.85 5.07 7.59
CA GLU A 154 7.85 5.19 8.66
C GLU A 154 8.24 3.81 9.17
N LEU A 155 9.56 3.57 9.25
CA LEU A 155 10.13 2.32 9.77
C LEU A 155 11.18 2.68 10.82
N ALA A 156 11.11 2.04 12.00
CA ALA A 156 12.02 2.30 13.11
C ALA A 156 12.14 3.80 13.49
N GLY A 157 11.03 4.54 13.39
CA GLY A 157 10.96 5.98 13.67
C GLY A 157 11.56 6.89 12.59
N GLU A 158 11.88 6.38 11.41
CA GLU A 158 12.42 7.15 10.29
C GLU A 158 11.46 7.13 9.09
N VAL A 159 11.25 8.31 8.47
CA VAL A 159 10.51 8.40 7.20
C VAL A 159 11.32 7.74 6.08
N VAL A 160 10.81 6.63 5.56
CA VAL A 160 11.43 5.81 4.52
C VAL A 160 10.78 5.99 3.15
N ASP A 161 9.56 6.51 3.07
CA ASP A 161 8.95 6.96 1.82
C ASP A 161 7.86 8.03 2.09
N GLN A 162 7.50 8.80 1.07
CA GLN A 162 6.41 9.77 1.15
C GLN A 162 5.73 10.03 -0.21
N CYS A 163 4.43 10.25 -0.20
CA CYS A 163 3.65 10.55 -1.40
C CYS A 163 2.61 11.64 -1.13
N PRO A 164 2.49 12.67 -1.98
CA PRO A 164 1.33 13.54 -1.99
C PRO A 164 0.05 12.75 -2.27
N LEU A 165 -1.08 13.19 -1.70
CA LEU A 165 -2.38 12.62 -2.01
C LEU A 165 -2.90 13.19 -3.34
N ASP A 166 -3.49 12.31 -4.16
CA ASP A 166 -4.26 12.66 -5.36
C ASP A 166 -5.66 12.04 -5.25
N GLU A 167 -6.70 12.87 -5.29
CA GLU A 167 -8.09 12.47 -4.97
C GLU A 167 -8.16 11.62 -3.69
N GLU A 168 -7.56 12.14 -2.61
CA GLU A 168 -7.48 11.50 -1.28
C GLU A 168 -6.72 10.16 -1.25
N ARG A 169 -6.10 9.74 -2.35
CA ARG A 169 -5.37 8.47 -2.48
C ARG A 169 -3.87 8.67 -2.56
N PHE A 170 -3.12 7.68 -2.09
CA PHE A 170 -1.66 7.69 -2.13
C PHE A 170 -1.10 6.29 -2.35
N THR A 171 0.17 6.23 -2.76
CA THR A 171 0.93 4.99 -2.91
C THR A 171 2.35 5.18 -2.39
N LEU A 172 2.84 4.22 -1.62
CA LEU A 172 4.17 4.18 -1.02
C LEU A 172 4.84 2.85 -1.39
N ILE A 173 6.16 2.83 -1.52
CA ILE A 173 6.94 1.60 -1.59
C ILE A 173 8.11 1.74 -0.62
N ALA A 174 8.11 0.90 0.41
CA ALA A 174 9.05 0.98 1.50
C ALA A 174 9.50 -0.41 1.97
N PRO A 175 10.69 -0.51 2.61
CA PRO A 175 11.03 -1.71 3.37
C PRO A 175 10.06 -1.87 4.55
N ASP A 176 9.67 -3.11 4.83
CA ASP A 176 8.81 -3.53 5.94
C ASP A 176 9.37 -4.81 6.58
N ASP A 177 8.88 -5.16 7.77
CA ASP A 177 9.27 -6.32 8.57
C ASP A 177 10.79 -6.49 8.59
N TYR A 178 11.47 -5.49 9.17
CA TYR A 178 12.92 -5.46 9.22
C TYR A 178 13.39 -5.34 10.65
N ARG A 179 14.04 -6.42 11.13
CA ARG A 179 14.60 -6.49 12.49
C ARG A 179 13.57 -6.30 13.61
N GLY A 180 12.32 -6.68 13.35
CA GLY A 180 11.20 -6.58 14.30
C GLY A 180 10.48 -5.23 14.28
N ASP A 181 10.89 -4.29 13.43
CA ASP A 181 10.14 -3.07 13.15
C ASP A 181 9.20 -3.30 11.96
N PHE A 182 7.97 -2.79 12.08
CA PHE A 182 6.94 -2.80 11.04
C PHE A 182 6.65 -1.37 10.55
N LEU A 183 6.14 -1.25 9.33
CA LEU A 183 5.72 0.02 8.77
C LEU A 183 4.54 0.64 9.50
N GLU A 184 4.70 1.90 9.89
CA GLU A 184 3.60 2.79 10.24
C GLU A 184 3.32 3.75 9.07
N ILE A 185 2.05 3.95 8.73
CA ILE A 185 1.63 4.92 7.75
C ILE A 185 1.04 6.13 8.46
N ARG A 186 1.48 7.34 8.10
CA ARG A 186 0.97 8.59 8.69
C ARG A 186 0.45 9.55 7.65
N LEU A 187 -0.60 10.30 7.99
CA LEU A 187 -1.13 11.39 7.18
C LEU A 187 -0.80 12.74 7.79
N TRP A 188 -0.46 13.68 6.93
CA TRP A 188 -0.05 15.02 7.30
C TRP A 188 -0.88 16.06 6.57
N ASP A 189 -1.24 17.14 7.28
CA ASP A 189 -1.83 18.33 6.66
C ASP A 189 -0.77 19.27 6.06
N ARG A 190 -1.23 20.33 5.37
CA ARG A 190 -0.32 21.33 4.75
C ARG A 190 0.56 22.08 5.75
N GLY A 191 0.19 22.08 7.03
CA GLY A 191 0.95 22.68 8.11
C GLY A 191 2.00 21.76 8.72
N GLY A 192 2.09 20.50 8.27
CA GLY A 192 2.98 19.50 8.84
C GLY A 192 2.49 18.94 10.18
N ARG A 193 1.19 19.03 10.46
CA ARG A 193 0.57 18.37 11.62
C ARG A 193 0.09 16.98 11.21
N GLU A 194 0.38 15.99 12.05
CA GLU A 194 -0.14 14.64 11.92
C GLU A 194 -1.66 14.63 12.11
N LEU A 195 -2.37 13.99 11.18
CA LEU A 195 -3.82 13.84 11.19
C LEU A 195 -4.27 12.44 11.59
N ALA A 196 -3.47 11.44 11.21
CA ALA A 196 -3.79 10.03 11.33
C ALA A 196 -2.51 9.20 11.29
N ARG A 197 -2.58 8.02 11.91
CA ARG A 197 -1.52 7.02 11.95
C ARG A 197 -2.18 5.65 12.03
N GLU A 198 -1.79 4.74 11.15
CA GLU A 198 -2.30 3.37 11.08
C GLU A 198 -1.12 2.41 10.82
N SER A 199 -1.27 1.17 11.28
CA SER A 199 -0.40 0.04 10.96
C SER A 199 -1.01 -0.79 9.83
N LEU A 200 -0.17 -1.49 9.05
CA LEU A 200 -0.65 -2.52 8.11
C LEU A 200 -1.15 -3.77 8.82
N TYR A 201 -0.66 -3.99 10.05
CA TYR A 201 -0.96 -5.13 10.87
C TYR A 201 -2.00 -4.74 11.90
N ALA A 202 -3.04 -5.56 12.05
CA ALA A 202 -3.93 -5.45 13.20
C ALA A 202 -3.09 -5.58 14.48
N GLU A 203 -3.39 -4.75 15.48
CA GLU A 203 -2.92 -5.00 16.83
C GLU A 203 -3.59 -6.31 17.25
N ASP A 204 -2.86 -7.44 17.15
CA ASP A 204 -3.20 -8.60 17.95
C ASP A 204 -3.25 -8.06 19.39
N GLU A 205 -4.42 -8.12 20.05
CA GLU A 205 -4.53 -7.81 21.47
C GLU A 205 -3.43 -8.62 22.16
N GLU A 206 -2.34 -7.95 22.57
CA GLU A 206 -1.27 -8.60 23.31
C GLU A 206 -1.96 -9.31 24.46
N ASP A 207 -1.89 -10.65 24.48
CA ASP A 207 -2.34 -11.46 25.60
C ASP A 207 -1.85 -10.76 26.86
N GLU A 208 -2.77 -10.19 27.65
CA GLU A 208 -2.45 -9.60 28.95
C GLU A 208 -1.66 -10.67 29.70
N GLU A 209 -0.33 -10.50 29.80
CA GLU A 209 0.49 -11.31 30.68
C GLU A 209 -0.17 -11.19 32.04
N ASP A 210 -0.79 -12.30 32.47
CA ASP A 210 -1.53 -12.46 33.71
C ASP A 210 -0.57 -12.16 34.87
N GLY A 211 -0.42 -10.87 35.15
CA GLY A 211 0.28 -10.29 36.27
C GLY A 211 -0.56 -10.47 37.53
N GLY A 212 -0.85 -11.73 37.86
CA GLY A 212 -1.52 -12.15 39.08
C GLY A 212 -0.50 -12.40 40.20
N GLU A 213 -0.27 -11.33 40.95
CA GLU A 213 0.36 -11.21 42.28
C GLU A 213 0.60 -12.49 43.11
N ASP A 214 1.80 -12.54 43.70
CA ASP A 214 2.06 -13.18 45.00
C ASP A 214 0.97 -12.79 46.04
N ALA A 215 0.30 -13.77 46.64
CA ALA A 215 -0.23 -13.64 47.99
C ALA A 215 -0.43 -15.01 48.69
N ASP A 216 0.39 -15.20 49.73
CA ASP A 216 0.29 -16.06 50.93
C ASP A 216 0.75 -17.54 50.88
#